data_AF-A0A7V5ZFZ5-F1
#
_entry.id   AF-A0A7V5ZFZ5-F1
#
_cell.length_a   1.000
_cell.length_b   1.000
_cell.length_c   1.000
_cell.angle_alpha   90.00
_cell.angle_beta   90.00
_cell.angle_gamma   90.00
#
_symmetry.space_group_name_H-M   'P 1'
#
loop_
_entity.id
_entity.type
_entity.pdbx_description
1 polymer ?
#
loop_
_entity_poly.entity_id
_entity_poly.type
_entity_poly.pdbx_seq_one_letter_code
_entity_poly.pdbx_strand_id
1 'polypeptide(L)'
;MRLVCVALVSVWWFVTSPLSADVLWHQPWDGVSRGSPAQEFTDPDNRVYSVWLFDDFTVPEPGWWIERVTVYGSEQGTSEYNLGVYLSLSPAPHVNQMDIIAQGMEVVLEPGSAPLRRRANLVFDLGGLYLPPGRYFLSAWVRRPFDPGGQWFWLRTSPTLGEPFYLHNPGGGWGFGGDLVGGGWLTEQDLSFTIEGRTRITITGTVELQEYAGDRTTVPVTIEIREPDTLNAVETHVVQLDSTGRYSFHTLLQGSYDLSAKAPHWLRQTLRRVTLQAGAQVDFSLVNGDVDGDNEVSLSDFGWLVAAFGSVPGDANWSPNADLNGDEEVSLLDLGILVRHFGVAGDE
;
A
#
# COMPACT_ATOMS: atom_id res chain seq x y z
N MET A 1 -17.78 57.70 0.94
CA MET A 1 -17.15 56.58 0.20
C MET A 1 -16.65 55.60 1.25
N ARG A 2 -17.42 54.54 1.55
CA ARG A 2 -17.06 53.52 2.56
C ARG A 2 -16.31 52.40 1.84
N LEU A 3 -15.07 52.12 2.26
CA LEU A 3 -14.33 50.93 1.81
C LEU A 3 -14.97 49.68 2.43
N VAL A 4 -15.29 48.71 1.59
CA VAL A 4 -15.64 47.35 1.99
C VAL A 4 -14.36 46.52 1.83
N CYS A 5 -13.81 46.03 2.95
CA CYS A 5 -12.78 44.99 2.92
C CYS A 5 -13.44 43.66 2.58
N VAL A 6 -13.03 43.06 1.46
CA VAL A 6 -13.34 41.66 1.14
C VAL A 6 -12.26 40.81 1.78
N ALA A 7 -12.63 40.03 2.79
CA ALA A 7 -11.75 39.00 3.36
C ALA A 7 -11.70 37.81 2.41
N LEU A 8 -10.52 37.52 1.87
CA LEU A 8 -10.23 36.27 1.17
C LEU A 8 -10.13 35.15 2.20
N VAL A 9 -11.13 34.26 2.20
CA VAL A 9 -11.06 32.99 2.93
C VAL A 9 -10.26 32.02 2.06
N SER A 10 -9.00 31.81 2.40
CA SER A 10 -8.19 30.72 1.85
C SER A 10 -8.69 29.40 2.42
N VAL A 11 -9.38 28.62 1.59
CA VAL A 11 -9.68 27.21 1.86
C VAL A 11 -8.37 26.44 1.67
N TRP A 12 -7.73 26.06 2.78
CA TRP A 12 -6.62 25.12 2.75
C TRP A 12 -7.20 23.72 2.54
N TRP A 13 -7.03 23.19 1.33
CA TRP A 13 -7.13 21.76 1.12
C TRP A 13 -5.93 21.14 1.84
N PHE A 14 -6.16 20.46 2.96
CA PHE A 14 -5.21 19.46 3.43
C PHE A 14 -5.17 18.35 2.38
N VAL A 15 -4.21 18.44 1.47
CA VAL A 15 -3.76 17.26 0.76
C VAL A 15 -3.05 16.44 1.83
N THR A 16 -3.74 15.46 2.41
CA THR A 16 -3.05 14.31 3.01
C THR A 16 -2.08 13.85 1.94
N SER A 17 -0.77 14.00 2.18
CA SER A 17 0.24 13.57 1.24
C SER A 17 -0.09 12.13 0.87
N PRO A 18 -0.44 11.81 -0.40
CA PRO A 18 -0.70 10.44 -0.76
C PRO A 18 0.59 9.69 -0.43
N LEU A 19 0.46 8.67 0.43
CA LEU A 19 1.50 7.70 0.72
C LEU A 19 2.26 7.40 -0.59
N SER A 20 3.56 7.69 -0.64
CA SER A 20 4.35 7.50 -1.86
C SER A 20 4.27 6.04 -2.30
N ALA A 21 4.01 5.78 -3.59
CA ALA A 21 4.06 4.43 -4.14
C ALA A 21 5.52 4.05 -4.42
N ASP A 22 5.89 2.80 -4.13
CA ASP A 22 7.18 2.21 -4.48
C ASP A 22 7.11 1.58 -5.87
N VAL A 23 8.27 1.41 -6.52
CA VAL A 23 8.36 0.63 -7.76
C VAL A 23 8.44 -0.86 -7.41
N LEU A 24 7.35 -1.60 -7.66
CA LEU A 24 7.21 -3.02 -7.37
C LEU A 24 7.77 -3.91 -8.49
N TRP A 25 7.63 -3.46 -9.73
CA TRP A 25 8.20 -4.11 -10.91
C TRP A 25 8.72 -3.07 -11.89
N HIS A 26 9.92 -3.27 -12.42
CA HIS A 26 10.57 -2.31 -13.31
C HIS A 26 11.20 -2.99 -14.52
N GLN A 27 10.58 -2.80 -15.68
CA GLN A 27 11.01 -3.32 -16.97
C GLN A 27 11.11 -2.16 -17.98
N PRO A 28 12.15 -1.31 -17.88
CA PRO A 28 12.24 -0.10 -18.68
C PRO A 28 12.45 -0.40 -20.16
N TRP A 29 12.08 0.54 -21.04
CA TRP A 29 12.49 0.48 -22.44
C TRP A 29 14.02 0.57 -22.55
N ASP A 30 14.63 -0.28 -23.38
CA ASP A 30 16.10 -0.37 -23.53
C ASP A 30 16.73 0.76 -24.36
N GLY A 31 15.92 1.70 -24.87
CA GLY A 31 16.37 2.83 -25.67
C GLY A 31 16.61 2.55 -27.15
N VAL A 32 16.54 1.28 -27.58
CA VAL A 32 16.93 0.88 -28.94
C VAL A 32 15.92 -0.04 -29.62
N SER A 33 15.24 -0.89 -28.87
CA SER A 33 14.28 -1.85 -29.38
C SER A 33 13.02 -1.15 -29.86
N ARG A 34 12.59 -1.52 -31.06
CA ARG A 34 11.34 -1.04 -31.65
C ARG A 34 10.16 -1.66 -30.93
N GLY A 35 9.02 -0.97 -30.90
CA GLY A 35 7.80 -1.53 -30.32
C GLY A 35 7.08 -2.53 -31.23
N SER A 36 6.23 -3.33 -30.61
CA SER A 36 5.28 -4.25 -31.26
C SER A 36 3.86 -3.68 -31.21
N PRO A 37 3.03 -3.87 -32.24
CA PRO A 37 1.66 -3.36 -32.22
C PRO A 37 0.84 -4.03 -31.12
N ALA A 38 0.11 -3.22 -30.34
CA ALA A 38 -0.84 -3.68 -29.33
C ALA A 38 -2.13 -2.88 -29.46
N GLN A 39 -3.04 -3.39 -30.30
CA GLN A 39 -4.11 -2.61 -30.87
C GLN A 39 -5.34 -3.48 -31.14
N GLU A 40 -6.49 -3.00 -30.70
CA GLU A 40 -7.81 -3.48 -31.12
C GLU A 40 -8.36 -2.53 -32.19
N PHE A 41 -8.53 -3.04 -33.41
CA PHE A 41 -9.09 -2.26 -34.51
C PHE A 41 -10.60 -2.33 -34.52
N THR A 42 -11.25 -1.19 -34.75
CA THR A 42 -12.72 -1.12 -34.77
C THR A 42 -13.31 -1.11 -36.16
N ASP A 43 -12.53 -0.72 -37.17
CA ASP A 43 -12.93 -0.67 -38.56
C ASP A 43 -12.91 -2.09 -39.18
N PRO A 44 -13.95 -2.48 -39.94
CA PRO A 44 -14.16 -3.87 -40.34
C PRO A 44 -12.98 -4.50 -41.09
N ASP A 45 -12.34 -3.75 -41.98
CA ASP A 45 -11.27 -4.24 -42.84
C ASP A 45 -9.98 -4.52 -42.07
N ASN A 46 -9.73 -3.81 -40.95
CA ASN A 46 -8.54 -4.00 -40.14
C ASN A 46 -8.75 -4.85 -38.88
N ARG A 47 -9.99 -5.24 -38.54
CA ARG A 47 -10.27 -6.08 -37.35
C ARG A 47 -9.43 -7.35 -37.31
N VAL A 48 -9.15 -7.95 -38.47
CA VAL A 48 -8.35 -9.18 -38.61
C VAL A 48 -6.90 -9.02 -38.12
N TYR A 49 -6.39 -7.78 -38.08
CA TYR A 49 -5.06 -7.42 -37.60
C TYR A 49 -5.02 -7.02 -36.11
N SER A 50 -6.16 -7.07 -35.40
CA SER A 50 -6.19 -6.76 -33.97
C SER A 50 -5.32 -7.74 -33.20
N VAL A 51 -4.43 -7.21 -32.36
CA VAL A 51 -3.37 -7.98 -31.73
C VAL A 51 -3.20 -7.55 -30.29
N TRP A 52 -3.08 -8.55 -29.43
CA TRP A 52 -2.83 -8.38 -28.02
C TRP A 52 -1.49 -9.00 -27.68
N LEU A 53 -0.73 -8.29 -26.87
CA LEU A 53 0.56 -8.73 -26.39
C LEU A 53 0.46 -9.01 -24.91
N PHE A 54 1.19 -10.01 -24.43
CA PHE A 54 1.16 -10.46 -23.05
C PHE A 54 2.57 -10.64 -22.57
N ASP A 55 2.91 -9.99 -21.47
CA ASP A 55 4.20 -10.15 -20.82
C ASP A 55 4.04 -10.59 -19.39
N ASP A 56 4.97 -11.39 -18.88
CA ASP A 56 4.82 -11.95 -17.55
C ASP A 56 5.50 -11.14 -16.45
N PHE A 57 4.96 -11.26 -15.24
CA PHE A 57 5.61 -10.84 -14.02
C PHE A 57 5.13 -11.70 -12.86
N THR A 58 5.90 -11.70 -11.76
CA THR A 58 5.58 -12.48 -10.57
C THR A 58 5.36 -11.57 -9.37
N VAL A 59 4.25 -11.78 -8.69
CA VAL A 59 3.90 -11.14 -7.42
C VAL A 59 4.33 -12.07 -6.28
N PRO A 60 5.26 -11.65 -5.41
CA PRO A 60 5.66 -12.43 -4.23
C PRO A 60 4.62 -12.37 -3.11
N GLU A 61 4.74 -13.27 -2.14
CA GLU A 61 4.08 -13.13 -0.83
C GLU A 61 4.44 -11.78 -0.18
N PRO A 62 3.50 -11.05 0.45
CA PRO A 62 2.08 -11.40 0.71
C PRO A 62 1.09 -10.90 -0.36
N GLY A 63 1.58 -10.47 -1.53
CA GLY A 63 0.80 -9.77 -2.54
C GLY A 63 1.12 -8.27 -2.59
N TRP A 64 0.58 -7.61 -3.61
CA TRP A 64 0.82 -6.20 -3.91
C TRP A 64 -0.47 -5.39 -3.86
N TRP A 65 -0.39 -4.15 -3.40
CA TRP A 65 -1.44 -3.14 -3.59
C TRP A 65 -0.98 -2.19 -4.69
N ILE A 66 -1.45 -2.42 -5.91
CA ILE A 66 -1.01 -1.71 -7.11
C ILE A 66 -1.72 -0.36 -7.19
N GLU A 67 -0.94 0.71 -7.26
CA GLU A 67 -1.42 2.08 -7.38
C GLU A 67 -1.45 2.53 -8.84
N ARG A 68 -0.41 2.17 -9.61
CA ARG A 68 -0.25 2.61 -10.99
C ARG A 68 0.48 1.57 -11.83
N VAL A 69 0.07 1.47 -13.10
CA VAL A 69 0.81 0.77 -14.14
C VAL A 69 1.14 1.76 -15.25
N THR A 70 2.42 1.79 -15.64
CA THR A 70 2.90 2.57 -16.78
C THR A 70 3.46 1.63 -17.84
N VAL A 71 2.92 1.72 -19.06
CA VAL A 71 3.33 0.91 -20.19
C VAL A 71 4.05 1.80 -21.20
N TYR A 72 5.30 1.51 -21.52
CA TYR A 72 6.10 2.37 -22.37
C TYR A 72 5.86 2.09 -23.84
N GLY A 73 5.60 3.15 -24.62
CA GLY A 73 5.14 2.99 -25.98
C GLY A 73 5.58 4.05 -26.96
N SER A 74 5.15 3.84 -28.20
CA SER A 74 5.25 4.80 -29.28
C SER A 74 3.94 4.93 -30.02
N GLU A 75 3.45 6.17 -30.10
CA GLU A 75 2.28 6.53 -30.88
C GLU A 75 2.68 6.78 -32.34
N GLN A 76 2.03 6.08 -33.27
CA GLN A 76 2.21 6.20 -34.72
C GLN A 76 0.90 6.52 -35.45
N GLY A 77 -0.03 7.19 -34.76
CA GLY A 77 -1.32 7.62 -35.27
C GLY A 77 -1.78 8.93 -34.61
N THR A 78 -3.06 9.01 -34.29
CA THR A 78 -3.71 10.17 -33.66
C THR A 78 -4.58 9.72 -32.49
N SER A 79 -4.14 10.02 -31.27
CA SER A 79 -4.79 9.60 -30.01
C SER A 79 -6.19 10.17 -29.79
N GLU A 80 -6.57 11.23 -30.49
CA GLU A 80 -7.95 11.78 -30.46
C GLU A 80 -9.00 10.79 -30.97
N TYR A 81 -8.60 9.78 -31.75
CA TYR A 81 -9.50 8.72 -32.20
C TYR A 81 -9.53 7.50 -31.26
N ASN A 82 -8.81 7.53 -30.14
CA ASN A 82 -8.85 6.45 -29.15
C ASN A 82 -10.28 6.30 -28.60
N LEU A 83 -10.85 5.11 -28.75
CA LEU A 83 -12.14 4.73 -28.19
C LEU A 83 -12.00 4.05 -26.83
N GLY A 84 -10.77 3.69 -26.46
CA GLY A 84 -10.42 3.19 -25.13
C GLY A 84 -8.96 2.76 -25.06
N VAL A 85 -8.43 2.75 -23.85
CA VAL A 85 -7.10 2.24 -23.50
C VAL A 85 -7.32 1.29 -22.35
N TYR A 86 -6.89 0.03 -22.48
CA TYR A 86 -7.26 -1.04 -21.56
C TYR A 86 -6.02 -1.71 -20.98
N LEU A 87 -6.15 -2.14 -19.72
CA LEU A 87 -5.19 -2.97 -19.02
C LEU A 87 -5.87 -4.25 -18.56
N SER A 88 -5.18 -5.36 -18.76
CA SER A 88 -5.56 -6.67 -18.26
C SER A 88 -4.41 -7.34 -17.52
N LEU A 89 -4.73 -8.03 -16.43
CA LEU A 89 -3.82 -8.94 -15.74
C LEU A 89 -4.48 -10.31 -15.71
N SER A 90 -3.86 -11.30 -16.34
CA SER A 90 -4.47 -12.60 -16.61
C SER A 90 -3.61 -13.77 -16.16
N PRO A 91 -4.18 -14.94 -15.83
CA PRO A 91 -3.39 -16.12 -15.45
C PRO A 91 -2.70 -16.80 -16.64
N ALA A 92 -3.08 -16.46 -17.88
CA ALA A 92 -2.47 -16.98 -19.10
C ALA A 92 -2.43 -15.92 -20.20
N PRO A 93 -1.53 -16.03 -21.18
CA PRO A 93 -1.34 -15.01 -22.21
C PRO A 93 -2.33 -15.16 -23.37
N HIS A 94 -3.64 -15.22 -23.11
CA HIS A 94 -4.65 -15.52 -24.12
C HIS A 94 -5.85 -14.56 -24.06
N VAL A 95 -6.33 -14.07 -25.21
CA VAL A 95 -7.42 -13.06 -25.24
C VAL A 95 -8.72 -13.55 -24.58
N ASN A 96 -9.06 -14.83 -24.74
CA ASN A 96 -10.23 -15.44 -24.10
C ASN A 96 -10.10 -15.60 -22.57
N GLN A 97 -8.93 -15.33 -21.99
CA GLN A 97 -8.68 -15.37 -20.55
C GLN A 97 -8.35 -13.99 -19.97
N MET A 98 -8.55 -12.93 -20.76
CA MET A 98 -8.30 -11.56 -20.32
C MET A 98 -9.25 -11.16 -19.20
N ASP A 99 -8.69 -10.70 -18.09
CA ASP A 99 -9.41 -9.98 -17.04
C ASP A 99 -9.08 -8.49 -17.14
N ILE A 100 -10.03 -7.67 -17.60
CA ILE A 100 -9.82 -6.23 -17.78
C ILE A 100 -10.00 -5.54 -16.44
N ILE A 101 -8.91 -5.02 -15.90
CA ILE A 101 -8.90 -4.45 -14.55
C ILE A 101 -8.96 -2.92 -14.53
N ALA A 102 -8.62 -2.26 -15.63
CA ALA A 102 -8.63 -0.80 -15.71
C ALA A 102 -8.80 -0.29 -17.14
N GLN A 103 -9.40 0.91 -17.24
CA GLN A 103 -9.24 1.79 -18.38
C GLN A 103 -8.22 2.88 -18.01
N GLY A 104 -7.39 3.26 -18.98
CA GLY A 104 -6.33 4.24 -18.79
C GLY A 104 -6.38 5.36 -19.81
N MET A 105 -5.27 6.07 -19.92
CA MET A 105 -5.05 7.10 -20.92
C MET A 105 -3.71 6.92 -21.62
N GLU A 106 -3.65 7.39 -22.85
CA GLU A 106 -2.40 7.55 -23.56
C GLU A 106 -1.80 8.92 -23.24
N VAL A 107 -0.55 8.96 -22.79
CA VAL A 107 0.20 10.16 -22.46
C VAL A 107 1.32 10.34 -23.47
N VAL A 108 1.14 11.26 -24.43
CA VAL A 108 2.13 11.60 -25.44
C VAL A 108 3.23 12.46 -24.81
N LEU A 109 4.47 11.97 -24.81
CA LEU A 109 5.60 12.61 -24.16
C LEU A 109 6.31 13.64 -25.07
N GLU A 110 6.19 13.46 -26.38
CA GLU A 110 6.87 14.27 -27.39
C GLU A 110 5.85 14.95 -28.32
N PRO A 111 5.64 16.28 -28.22
CA PRO A 111 4.66 16.99 -29.04
C PRO A 111 5.11 17.11 -30.52
N GLY A 112 4.18 16.95 -31.46
CA GLY A 112 4.41 17.07 -32.91
C GLY A 112 3.20 16.58 -33.71
N SER A 113 3.08 16.94 -34.99
CA SER A 113 1.98 16.49 -35.86
C SER A 113 2.21 15.06 -36.39
N ALA A 114 1.15 14.26 -36.44
CA ALA A 114 1.18 12.93 -37.06
C ALA A 114 1.47 13.00 -38.58
N PRO A 115 2.02 11.94 -39.20
CA PRO A 115 2.56 10.73 -38.59
C PRO A 115 4.05 10.91 -38.23
N LEU A 116 4.34 11.01 -36.94
CA LEU A 116 5.68 10.88 -36.37
C LEU A 116 5.65 9.80 -35.31
N ARG A 117 6.72 8.99 -35.25
CA ARG A 117 6.96 8.09 -34.12
C ARG A 117 7.28 8.93 -32.90
N ARG A 118 6.33 9.04 -31.98
CA ARG A 118 6.46 9.82 -30.76
C ARG A 118 6.46 8.88 -29.58
N ARG A 119 7.25 9.13 -28.54
CA ARG A 119 7.10 8.39 -27.28
C ARG A 119 5.75 8.72 -26.66
N ALA A 120 5.00 7.68 -26.32
CA ALA A 120 3.67 7.80 -25.73
C ALA A 120 3.40 6.59 -24.85
N ASN A 121 3.18 6.83 -23.55
CA ASN A 121 2.93 5.76 -22.59
C ASN A 121 1.43 5.52 -22.43
N LEU A 122 1.04 4.30 -22.07
CA LEU A 122 -0.28 4.07 -21.50
C LEU A 122 -0.16 4.10 -19.98
N VAL A 123 -1.00 4.89 -19.32
CA VAL A 123 -0.98 5.07 -17.86
C VAL A 123 -2.33 4.67 -17.30
N PHE A 124 -2.28 3.83 -16.26
CA PHE A 124 -3.44 3.30 -15.56
C PHE A 124 -3.30 3.59 -14.07
N ASP A 125 -4.26 4.29 -13.48
CA ASP A 125 -4.36 4.46 -12.03
C ASP A 125 -5.32 3.41 -11.48
N LEU A 126 -4.84 2.58 -10.55
CA LEU A 126 -5.56 1.43 -10.01
C LEU A 126 -6.05 1.64 -8.57
N GLY A 127 -5.60 2.70 -7.91
CA GLY A 127 -6.11 3.13 -6.60
C GLY A 127 -5.92 2.10 -5.48
N GLY A 128 -4.82 1.35 -5.51
CA GLY A 128 -4.48 0.35 -4.50
C GLY A 128 -5.13 -1.01 -4.73
N LEU A 129 -5.34 -1.42 -5.98
CA LEU A 129 -5.86 -2.74 -6.33
C LEU A 129 -5.00 -3.84 -5.71
N TYR A 130 -5.59 -4.69 -4.86
CA TYR A 130 -4.88 -5.84 -4.32
C TYR A 130 -4.72 -6.93 -5.38
N LEU A 131 -3.47 -7.35 -5.58
CA LEU A 131 -3.08 -8.47 -6.44
C LEU A 131 -2.43 -9.55 -5.56
N PRO A 132 -3.03 -10.75 -5.44
CA PRO A 132 -2.46 -11.81 -4.61
C PRO A 132 -1.17 -12.39 -5.22
N PRO A 133 -0.38 -13.12 -4.41
CA PRO A 133 0.82 -13.81 -4.88
C PRO A 133 0.52 -14.73 -6.07
N GLY A 134 1.41 -14.72 -7.07
CA GLY A 134 1.23 -15.52 -8.28
C GLY A 134 1.96 -14.97 -9.49
N ARG A 135 1.96 -15.76 -10.57
CA ARG A 135 2.43 -15.32 -11.88
C ARG A 135 1.25 -14.79 -12.68
N TYR A 136 1.45 -13.64 -13.33
CA TYR A 136 0.45 -12.96 -14.14
C TYR A 136 1.02 -12.61 -15.50
N PHE A 137 0.13 -12.47 -16.47
CA PHE A 137 0.40 -11.90 -17.78
C PHE A 137 -0.29 -10.54 -17.89
N LEU A 138 0.51 -9.50 -18.08
CA LEU A 138 0.06 -8.14 -18.33
C LEU A 138 -0.18 -7.93 -19.82
N SER A 139 -1.37 -7.44 -20.17
CA SER A 139 -1.69 -6.96 -21.51
C SER A 139 -2.23 -5.55 -21.44
N ALA A 140 -1.74 -4.68 -22.31
CA ALA A 140 -2.26 -3.34 -22.49
C ALA A 140 -2.40 -3.02 -23.97
N TRP A 141 -3.50 -2.37 -24.35
CA TRP A 141 -3.76 -2.04 -25.75
C TRP A 141 -4.62 -0.79 -25.90
N VAL A 142 -4.54 -0.21 -27.10
CA VAL A 142 -5.43 0.86 -27.54
C VAL A 142 -6.54 0.26 -28.39
N ARG A 143 -7.77 0.76 -28.23
CA ARG A 143 -8.91 0.46 -29.11
C ARG A 143 -9.22 1.68 -29.97
N ARG A 144 -9.06 1.57 -31.29
CA ARG A 144 -9.17 2.69 -32.24
C ARG A 144 -9.29 2.17 -33.68
N PRO A 145 -10.00 2.86 -34.61
CA PRO A 145 -9.93 2.54 -36.04
C PRO A 145 -8.53 2.80 -36.64
N PHE A 146 -8.09 1.99 -37.60
CA PHE A 146 -6.81 2.21 -38.27
C PHE A 146 -6.80 3.49 -39.13
N ASP A 147 -7.86 3.76 -39.87
CA ASP A 147 -8.03 5.02 -40.61
C ASP A 147 -9.20 5.79 -39.99
N PRO A 148 -9.02 7.04 -39.53
CA PRO A 148 -7.79 7.87 -39.56
C PRO A 148 -6.86 7.69 -38.35
N GLY A 149 -7.14 6.73 -37.47
CA GLY A 149 -6.54 6.69 -36.14
C GLY A 149 -5.08 6.25 -36.07
N GLY A 150 -4.59 5.40 -36.96
CA GLY A 150 -3.27 4.79 -36.92
C GLY A 150 -3.11 3.78 -35.78
N GLN A 151 -1.88 3.56 -35.32
CA GLN A 151 -1.53 2.50 -34.35
C GLN A 151 -0.67 2.99 -33.20
N TRP A 152 -0.84 2.33 -32.05
CA TRP A 152 0.07 2.41 -30.92
C TRP A 152 0.96 1.15 -30.84
N PHE A 153 2.21 1.33 -30.42
CA PHE A 153 3.20 0.26 -30.32
C PHE A 153 3.80 0.19 -28.91
N TRP A 154 3.81 -1.00 -28.33
CA TRP A 154 4.44 -1.26 -27.04
C TRP A 154 5.94 -1.44 -27.22
N LEU A 155 6.74 -0.54 -26.64
CA LEU A 155 8.19 -0.62 -26.71
C LEU A 155 8.70 -1.87 -25.99
N ARG A 156 9.83 -2.41 -26.46
CA ARG A 156 10.41 -3.65 -25.96
C ARG A 156 11.67 -3.41 -25.14
N THR A 157 12.09 -4.41 -24.38
CA THR A 157 13.31 -4.37 -23.59
C THR A 157 14.18 -5.61 -23.80
N SER A 158 15.43 -5.50 -23.39
CA SER A 158 16.42 -6.58 -23.47
C SER A 158 17.46 -6.38 -22.35
N PRO A 159 17.94 -7.46 -21.70
CA PRO A 159 17.56 -8.86 -21.90
C PRO A 159 16.17 -9.18 -21.35
N THR A 160 15.66 -10.37 -21.70
CA THR A 160 14.41 -10.94 -21.19
C THR A 160 14.51 -11.31 -19.71
N LEU A 161 13.44 -11.03 -18.97
CA LEU A 161 13.21 -11.25 -17.56
C LEU A 161 12.07 -12.27 -17.39
N GLY A 162 12.40 -13.57 -17.42
CA GLY A 162 11.40 -14.63 -17.37
C GLY A 162 11.19 -15.26 -18.73
N GLU A 163 9.95 -15.31 -19.20
CA GLU A 163 9.62 -15.79 -20.55
C GLU A 163 9.45 -14.60 -21.50
N PRO A 164 9.87 -14.73 -22.78
CA PRO A 164 9.60 -13.69 -23.77
C PRO A 164 8.11 -13.40 -23.91
N PHE A 165 7.75 -12.16 -24.21
CA PHE A 165 6.35 -11.79 -24.41
C PHE A 165 5.65 -12.64 -25.49
N TYR A 166 4.36 -12.89 -25.29
CA TYR A 166 3.50 -13.60 -26.22
C TYR A 166 2.70 -12.64 -27.08
N LEU A 167 2.48 -13.02 -28.33
CA LEU A 167 1.59 -12.36 -29.28
C LEU A 167 0.37 -13.23 -29.52
N HIS A 168 -0.81 -12.61 -29.50
CA HIS A 168 -2.06 -13.25 -29.91
C HIS A 168 -2.81 -12.38 -30.92
N ASN A 169 -3.00 -12.90 -32.13
CA ASN A 169 -3.83 -12.29 -33.17
C ASN A 169 -4.92 -13.28 -33.62
N PRO A 170 -6.07 -13.36 -32.92
CA PRO A 170 -7.13 -14.32 -33.23
C PRO A 170 -7.65 -14.24 -34.68
N GLY A 171 -7.56 -13.05 -35.30
CA GLY A 171 -7.98 -12.85 -36.69
C GLY A 171 -7.03 -13.47 -37.71
N GLY A 172 -5.77 -13.75 -37.37
CA GLY A 172 -4.77 -14.31 -38.28
C GLY A 172 -4.27 -13.35 -39.36
N GLY A 173 -4.58 -12.06 -39.29
CA GLY A 173 -4.19 -11.05 -40.28
C GLY A 173 -2.68 -10.93 -40.46
N TRP A 174 -1.90 -11.24 -39.43
CA TRP A 174 -0.43 -11.12 -39.46
C TRP A 174 0.31 -12.34 -40.03
N GLY A 175 -0.41 -13.39 -40.46
CA GLY A 175 0.19 -14.56 -41.10
C GLY A 175 0.80 -15.58 -40.12
N PHE A 176 0.56 -15.43 -38.82
CA PHE A 176 0.97 -16.38 -37.78
C PHE A 176 -0.10 -17.45 -37.46
N GLY A 177 -1.26 -17.38 -38.11
CA GLY A 177 -2.45 -18.09 -37.66
C GLY A 177 -3.16 -17.36 -36.52
N GLY A 178 -4.20 -17.98 -35.98
CA GLY A 178 -4.98 -17.44 -34.86
C GLY A 178 -4.44 -17.81 -33.47
N ASP A 179 -3.41 -18.67 -33.41
CA ASP A 179 -2.88 -19.21 -32.18
C ASP A 179 -1.84 -18.28 -31.51
N LEU A 180 -1.51 -18.61 -30.27
CA LEU A 180 -0.48 -17.92 -29.49
C LEU A 180 0.93 -18.15 -30.05
N VAL A 181 1.72 -17.09 -30.12
CA VAL A 181 3.12 -17.13 -30.53
C VAL A 181 3.99 -16.53 -29.42
N GLY A 182 4.85 -17.35 -28.81
CA GLY A 182 5.86 -16.89 -27.84
C GLY A 182 7.01 -16.16 -28.52
N GLY A 183 7.57 -15.16 -27.83
CA GLY A 183 8.65 -14.32 -28.34
C GLY A 183 8.24 -13.53 -29.58
N GLY A 184 7.11 -12.81 -29.50
CA GLY A 184 6.40 -12.26 -30.66
C GLY A 184 7.30 -11.70 -31.77
N TRP A 185 7.00 -12.07 -33.01
CA TRP A 185 7.84 -11.78 -34.19
C TRP A 185 9.23 -12.46 -34.16
N LEU A 186 9.35 -13.63 -33.50
CA LEU A 186 10.59 -14.40 -33.34
C LEU A 186 11.69 -13.64 -32.59
N THR A 187 11.29 -12.78 -31.64
CA THR A 187 12.21 -12.08 -30.75
C THR A 187 12.06 -12.60 -29.33
N GLU A 188 13.16 -13.11 -28.75
CA GLU A 188 13.26 -13.49 -27.34
C GLU A 188 13.41 -12.24 -26.46
N GLN A 189 12.53 -11.25 -26.60
CA GLN A 189 12.54 -9.99 -25.87
C GLN A 189 11.26 -9.87 -25.03
N ASP A 190 11.26 -8.90 -24.13
CA ASP A 190 10.12 -8.53 -23.31
C ASP A 190 9.54 -7.17 -23.71
N LEU A 191 8.38 -6.85 -23.18
CA LEU A 191 7.67 -5.59 -23.33
C LEU A 191 8.00 -4.66 -22.16
N SER A 192 8.10 -3.37 -22.41
CA SER A 192 8.54 -2.44 -21.35
C SER A 192 7.36 -1.87 -20.56
N PHE A 193 7.39 -2.01 -19.23
CA PHE A 193 6.38 -1.48 -18.31
C PHE A 193 6.93 -1.31 -16.88
N THR A 194 6.16 -0.63 -16.04
CA THR A 194 6.46 -0.43 -14.62
C THR A 194 5.18 -0.55 -13.82
N ILE A 195 5.27 -1.25 -12.69
CA ILE A 195 4.18 -1.40 -11.72
C ILE A 195 4.62 -0.68 -10.45
N GLU A 196 3.82 0.29 -10.04
CA GLU A 196 4.01 1.07 -8.83
C GLU A 196 2.90 0.73 -7.83
N GLY A 197 3.24 0.62 -6.56
CA GLY A 197 2.30 0.25 -5.52
C GLY A 197 2.97 0.10 -4.15
N ARG A 198 2.37 -0.71 -3.29
CA ARG A 198 2.90 -1.01 -1.95
C ARG A 198 2.85 -2.49 -1.64
N THR A 199 3.68 -2.89 -0.69
CA THR A 199 3.61 -4.22 -0.08
C THR A 199 3.29 -4.06 1.40
N ARG A 200 2.67 -5.10 1.98
CA ARG A 200 2.44 -5.15 3.41
C ARG A 200 3.76 -5.48 4.11
N ILE A 201 4.19 -4.60 5.02
CA ILE A 201 5.36 -4.83 5.86
C ILE A 201 4.93 -5.35 7.23
N THR A 202 5.80 -6.12 7.86
CA THR A 202 5.64 -6.55 9.25
C THR A 202 6.46 -5.62 10.15
N ILE A 203 5.79 -5.07 11.16
CA ILE A 203 6.43 -4.35 12.27
C ILE A 203 6.48 -5.31 13.45
N THR A 204 7.63 -5.35 14.11
CA THR A 204 7.86 -6.19 15.30
C THR A 204 8.44 -5.36 16.43
N GLY A 205 8.44 -5.89 17.63
CA GLY A 205 9.14 -5.27 18.76
C GLY A 205 8.76 -5.92 20.08
N THR A 206 9.21 -5.30 21.16
CA THR A 206 8.81 -5.65 22.52
C THR A 206 8.10 -4.49 23.20
N VAL A 207 7.14 -4.81 24.07
CA VAL A 207 6.57 -3.89 25.05
C VAL A 207 7.01 -4.35 26.42
N GLU A 208 7.82 -3.55 27.08
CA GLU A 208 8.06 -3.68 28.51
C GLU A 208 6.87 -3.07 29.26
N LEU A 209 6.03 -3.93 29.83
CA LEU A 209 5.05 -3.53 30.83
C LEU A 209 5.78 -3.39 32.16
N GLN A 210 6.10 -2.15 32.54
CA GLN A 210 6.90 -1.91 33.74
C GLN A 210 6.15 -2.44 34.97
N GLU A 211 6.91 -3.12 35.84
CA GLU A 211 6.47 -3.53 37.18
C GLU A 211 5.31 -4.52 37.23
N TYR A 212 5.07 -5.18 36.11
CA TYR A 212 4.03 -6.20 35.98
C TYR A 212 4.65 -7.58 35.88
N ALA A 213 4.27 -8.43 36.84
CA ALA A 213 4.67 -9.81 36.98
C ALA A 213 3.58 -10.80 36.54
N GLY A 214 2.35 -10.32 36.32
CA GLY A 214 1.23 -11.12 35.81
C GLY A 214 1.41 -11.62 34.37
N ASP A 215 0.41 -12.33 33.86
CA ASP A 215 0.45 -12.89 32.51
C ASP A 215 0.30 -11.79 31.44
N ARG A 216 1.42 -11.41 30.83
CA ARG A 216 1.48 -10.38 29.77
C ARG A 216 0.72 -10.76 28.51
N THR A 217 0.44 -12.06 28.28
CA THR A 217 -0.30 -12.51 27.10
C THR A 217 -1.78 -12.15 27.13
N THR A 218 -2.27 -11.73 28.30
CA THR A 218 -3.65 -11.28 28.51
C THR A 218 -3.81 -9.76 28.38
N VAL A 219 -2.71 -9.02 28.22
CA VAL A 219 -2.71 -7.55 28.18
C VAL A 219 -2.71 -7.07 26.72
N PRO A 220 -3.84 -6.56 26.20
CA PRO A 220 -3.86 -5.96 24.87
C PRO A 220 -3.12 -4.61 24.89
N VAL A 221 -2.28 -4.36 23.88
CA VAL A 221 -1.63 -3.06 23.68
C VAL A 221 -2.17 -2.43 22.41
N THR A 222 -2.66 -1.19 22.53
CA THR A 222 -3.06 -0.39 21.37
C THR A 222 -1.84 0.35 20.84
N ILE A 223 -1.52 0.16 19.56
CA ILE A 223 -0.46 0.86 18.84
C ILE A 223 -1.09 1.71 17.73
N GLU A 224 -0.85 3.00 17.77
CA GLU A 224 -1.25 3.96 16.75
C GLU A 224 -0.03 4.34 15.90
N ILE A 225 -0.20 4.31 14.57
CA ILE A 225 0.71 4.97 13.63
C ILE A 225 0.12 6.34 13.33
N ARG A 226 0.88 7.41 13.57
CA ARG A 226 0.44 8.80 13.48
C ARG A 226 1.27 9.60 12.51
N GLU A 227 0.65 10.59 11.87
CA GLU A 227 1.40 11.56 11.05
C GLU A 227 2.48 12.24 11.93
N PRO A 228 3.69 12.45 11.39
CA PRO A 228 4.80 13.01 12.16
C PRO A 228 4.46 14.32 12.87
N ASP A 229 4.82 14.39 14.16
CA ASP A 229 4.61 15.53 15.04
C ASP A 229 3.12 15.93 15.23
N THR A 230 2.18 14.99 15.02
CA THR A 230 0.75 15.19 15.24
C THR A 230 0.15 14.13 16.18
N LEU A 231 -1.12 14.33 16.57
CA LEU A 231 -1.93 13.32 17.28
C LEU A 231 -2.87 12.55 16.34
N ASN A 232 -2.77 12.78 15.03
CA ASN A 232 -3.66 12.18 14.06
C ASN A 232 -3.22 10.75 13.75
N ALA A 233 -3.94 9.77 14.31
CA ALA A 233 -3.72 8.36 14.00
C ALA A 233 -4.23 8.04 12.59
N VAL A 234 -3.33 7.60 11.72
CA VAL A 234 -3.64 7.14 10.35
C VAL A 234 -3.94 5.65 10.31
N GLU A 235 -3.42 4.89 11.27
CA GLU A 235 -3.73 3.47 11.46
C GLU A 235 -3.65 3.11 12.95
N THR A 236 -4.49 2.18 13.40
CA THR A 236 -4.53 1.70 14.79
C THR A 236 -4.60 0.18 14.82
N HIS A 237 -3.75 -0.42 15.65
CA HIS A 237 -3.68 -1.85 15.88
C HIS A 237 -3.87 -2.16 17.36
N VAL A 238 -4.60 -3.22 17.67
CA VAL A 238 -4.58 -3.83 19.01
C VAL A 238 -3.79 -5.12 18.88
N VAL A 239 -2.64 -5.18 19.54
CA VAL A 239 -1.74 -6.34 19.53
C VAL A 239 -1.81 -7.10 20.84
N GLN A 240 -1.63 -8.41 20.76
CA GLN A 240 -1.41 -9.27 21.92
C GLN A 240 0.08 -9.53 22.07
N LEU A 241 0.56 -9.49 23.31
CA LEU A 241 1.95 -9.78 23.62
C LEU A 241 2.17 -11.28 23.74
N ASP A 242 3.37 -11.76 23.42
CA ASP A 242 3.82 -13.07 23.85
C ASP A 242 4.35 -13.05 25.30
N SER A 243 4.73 -14.21 25.85
CA SER A 243 5.23 -14.32 27.23
C SER A 243 6.54 -13.57 27.48
N THR A 244 7.22 -13.12 26.43
CA THR A 244 8.42 -12.28 26.49
C THR A 244 8.15 -10.80 26.21
N GLY A 245 6.87 -10.42 26.05
CA GLY A 245 6.45 -9.06 25.73
C GLY A 245 6.59 -8.70 24.25
N ARG A 246 6.86 -9.66 23.35
CA ARG A 246 6.97 -9.37 21.92
C ARG A 246 5.61 -9.20 21.29
N TYR A 247 5.55 -8.34 20.28
CA TYR A 247 4.38 -8.15 19.45
C TYR A 247 4.77 -8.12 17.96
N SER A 248 3.77 -8.30 17.12
CA SER A 248 3.88 -7.99 15.70
C SER A 248 2.55 -7.54 15.15
N PHE A 249 2.60 -6.65 14.16
CA PHE A 249 1.45 -6.31 13.34
C PHE A 249 1.94 -6.01 11.93
N HIS A 250 1.02 -5.72 11.03
CA HIS A 250 1.36 -5.43 9.65
C HIS A 250 0.64 -4.18 9.17
N THR A 251 1.30 -3.43 8.28
CA THR A 251 0.80 -2.17 7.72
C THR A 251 1.24 -2.01 6.26
N LEU A 252 0.54 -1.17 5.50
CA LEU A 252 0.97 -0.68 4.18
C LEU A 252 1.73 0.66 4.28
N LEU A 253 1.75 1.27 5.46
CA LEU A 253 2.42 2.53 5.72
C LEU A 253 3.93 2.31 5.76
N GLN A 254 4.64 3.07 4.94
CA GLN A 254 6.10 3.06 4.86
C GLN A 254 6.60 4.50 4.89
N GLY A 255 7.78 4.73 5.46
CA GLY A 255 8.34 6.07 5.68
C GLY A 255 8.37 6.46 7.15
N SER A 256 8.53 7.75 7.43
CA SER A 256 8.67 8.25 8.80
C SER A 256 7.30 8.58 9.41
N TYR A 257 7.01 7.99 10.57
CA TYR A 257 5.79 8.17 11.35
C TYR A 257 6.10 8.29 12.83
N ASP A 258 5.15 8.81 13.60
CA ASP A 258 5.19 8.66 15.05
C ASP A 258 4.42 7.40 15.44
N LEU A 259 4.96 6.59 16.34
CA LEU A 259 4.27 5.39 16.84
C LEU A 259 3.98 5.54 18.32
N SER A 260 2.71 5.37 18.69
CA SER A 260 2.24 5.55 20.05
C SER A 260 1.64 4.25 20.59
N ALA A 261 2.13 3.77 21.74
CA ALA A 261 1.63 2.58 22.39
C ALA A 261 0.95 2.92 23.72
N LYS A 262 -0.22 2.32 23.97
CA LYS A 262 -1.00 2.46 25.22
C LYS A 262 -1.57 1.09 25.63
N ALA A 263 -1.41 0.75 26.90
CA ALA A 263 -2.03 -0.41 27.53
C ALA A 263 -3.06 0.06 28.60
N PRO A 264 -3.91 -0.82 29.15
CA PRO A 264 -5.02 -0.42 30.02
C PRO A 264 -4.62 0.50 31.18
N HIS A 265 -3.76 0.04 32.08
CA HIS A 265 -3.34 0.79 33.27
C HIS A 265 -1.92 1.38 33.21
N TRP A 266 -1.32 1.45 32.02
CA TRP A 266 0.00 2.05 31.80
C TRP A 266 -0.12 3.31 30.96
N LEU A 267 0.68 4.32 31.28
CA LEU A 267 0.81 5.56 30.50
C LEU A 267 1.25 5.29 29.05
N ARG A 268 0.81 6.15 28.15
CA ARG A 268 1.16 6.17 26.73
C ARG A 268 2.65 6.48 26.56
N GLN A 269 3.29 5.81 25.61
CA GLN A 269 4.60 6.21 25.09
C GLN A 269 4.51 6.45 23.58
N THR A 270 5.06 7.57 23.11
CA THR A 270 5.12 7.95 21.69
C THR A 270 6.56 8.09 21.23
N LEU A 271 6.96 7.21 20.31
CA LEU A 271 8.25 7.27 19.63
C LEU A 271 8.11 8.13 18.38
N ARG A 272 8.89 9.21 18.30
CA ARG A 272 8.82 10.17 17.19
C ARG A 272 9.70 9.76 16.01
N ARG A 273 9.25 10.04 14.78
CA ARG A 273 10.00 9.85 13.52
C ARG A 273 10.58 8.44 13.33
N VAL A 274 9.85 7.41 13.72
CA VAL A 274 10.18 6.01 13.45
C VAL A 274 10.09 5.74 11.94
N THR A 275 11.14 5.17 11.36
CA THR A 275 11.14 4.75 9.95
C THR A 275 10.48 3.38 9.81
N LEU A 276 9.26 3.34 9.28
CA LEU A 276 8.55 2.13 8.90
C LEU A 276 9.05 1.63 7.55
N GLN A 277 9.62 0.44 7.56
CA GLN A 277 10.12 -0.29 6.40
C GLN A 277 10.07 -1.79 6.71
N ALA A 278 10.26 -2.64 5.70
CA ALA A 278 10.26 -4.10 5.88
C ALA A 278 11.23 -4.53 6.99
N GLY A 279 10.70 -5.20 8.02
CA GLY A 279 11.48 -5.71 9.15
C GLY A 279 11.83 -4.67 10.23
N ALA A 280 11.17 -3.51 10.25
CA ALA A 280 11.35 -2.54 11.32
C ALA A 280 11.02 -3.14 12.70
N GLN A 281 11.89 -2.85 13.67
CA GLN A 281 11.74 -3.24 15.07
C GLN A 281 11.53 -1.98 15.92
N VAL A 282 10.48 -1.96 16.73
CA VAL A 282 10.06 -0.80 17.52
C VAL A 282 9.72 -1.25 18.93
N ASP A 283 10.57 -0.89 19.89
CA ASP A 283 10.41 -1.32 21.28
C ASP A 283 9.83 -0.20 22.15
N PHE A 284 8.86 -0.53 22.99
CA PHE A 284 8.20 0.37 23.94
C PHE A 284 8.50 -0.05 25.39
N SER A 285 8.44 0.90 26.30
CA SER A 285 8.45 0.69 27.75
C SER A 285 7.38 1.58 28.37
N LEU A 286 6.30 0.97 28.84
CA LEU A 286 5.11 1.67 29.31
C LEU A 286 5.16 1.78 30.84
N VAL A 287 5.01 3.00 31.34
CA VAL A 287 5.04 3.31 32.79
C VAL A 287 3.70 2.97 33.41
N ASN A 288 3.70 2.24 34.51
CA ASN A 288 2.48 1.74 35.16
C ASN A 288 1.85 2.78 36.10
N GLY A 289 0.55 2.70 36.37
CA GLY A 289 -0.13 3.45 37.44
C GLY A 289 -1.35 4.30 37.02
N ASP A 290 -1.71 4.28 35.74
CA ASP A 290 -2.84 5.02 35.15
C ASP A 290 -4.11 4.15 35.21
N VAL A 291 -4.61 3.92 36.43
CA VAL A 291 -5.69 2.98 36.75
C VAL A 291 -6.98 3.33 36.00
N ASP A 292 -7.27 4.62 35.82
CA ASP A 292 -8.49 5.09 35.15
C ASP A 292 -8.35 5.36 33.65
N GLY A 293 -7.12 5.33 33.14
CA GLY A 293 -6.81 5.34 31.72
C GLY A 293 -6.82 6.74 31.09
N ASP A 294 -6.77 7.81 31.90
CA ASP A 294 -6.75 9.19 31.43
C ASP A 294 -5.38 9.68 30.96
N ASN A 295 -4.37 8.82 31.02
CA ASN A 295 -2.98 9.07 30.63
C ASN A 295 -2.19 9.94 31.63
N GLU A 296 -2.62 10.01 32.89
CA GLU A 296 -1.89 10.62 34.00
C GLU A 296 -1.95 9.73 35.25
N VAL A 297 -0.88 9.67 36.04
CA VAL A 297 -0.93 9.01 37.37
C VAL A 297 -1.24 10.07 38.41
N SER A 298 -2.49 10.11 38.86
CA SER A 298 -3.06 11.19 39.65
C SER A 298 -3.73 10.71 40.96
N LEU A 299 -4.41 11.64 41.65
CA LEU A 299 -5.26 11.28 42.79
C LEU A 299 -6.51 10.51 42.38
N SER A 300 -6.95 10.62 41.13
CA SER A 300 -8.09 9.86 40.62
C SER A 300 -7.78 8.37 40.61
N ASP A 301 -6.60 7.99 40.11
CA ASP A 301 -6.09 6.61 40.11
C ASP A 301 -5.99 6.03 41.52
N PHE A 302 -5.48 6.84 42.46
CA PHE A 302 -5.45 6.45 43.86
C PHE A 302 -6.84 6.17 44.41
N GLY A 303 -7.85 6.97 44.03
CA GLY A 303 -9.24 6.75 44.40
C GLY A 303 -9.78 5.41 43.90
N TRP A 304 -9.48 5.06 42.64
CA TRP A 304 -9.87 3.76 42.06
C TRP A 304 -9.15 2.59 42.72
N LEU A 305 -7.86 2.72 43.01
CA LEU A 305 -7.10 1.70 43.72
C LEU A 305 -7.66 1.47 45.13
N VAL A 306 -7.95 2.53 45.89
CA VAL A 306 -8.54 2.43 47.23
C VAL A 306 -9.92 1.77 47.21
N ALA A 307 -10.74 2.05 46.18
CA ALA A 307 -12.05 1.42 46.04
C ALA A 307 -11.96 -0.11 45.86
N ALA A 308 -10.89 -0.58 45.22
CA ALA A 308 -10.62 -2.00 44.99
C ALA A 308 -9.71 -2.64 46.07
N PHE A 309 -9.23 -1.88 47.05
CA PHE A 309 -8.21 -2.35 47.98
C PHE A 309 -8.64 -3.59 48.79
N GLY A 310 -7.74 -4.58 48.86
CA GLY A 310 -7.94 -5.86 49.52
C GLY A 310 -8.84 -6.84 48.77
N SER A 311 -9.20 -6.55 47.51
CA SER A 311 -10.01 -7.44 46.68
C SER A 311 -9.14 -8.39 45.86
N VAL A 312 -9.73 -9.54 45.52
CA VAL A 312 -9.20 -10.55 44.61
C VAL A 312 -10.21 -10.88 43.50
N PRO A 313 -9.84 -11.57 42.40
CA PRO A 313 -10.78 -11.97 41.37
C PRO A 313 -12.02 -12.69 41.92
N GLY A 314 -13.19 -12.12 41.62
CA GLY A 314 -14.49 -12.62 42.07
C GLY A 314 -15.16 -11.79 43.18
N ASP A 315 -14.41 -10.91 43.83
CA ASP A 315 -14.98 -9.94 44.76
C ASP A 315 -15.77 -8.85 44.02
N ALA A 316 -16.78 -8.30 44.70
CA ALA A 316 -17.68 -7.31 44.10
C ALA A 316 -16.98 -5.98 43.76
N ASN A 317 -15.89 -5.65 44.45
CA ASN A 317 -15.09 -4.45 44.23
C ASN A 317 -13.77 -4.73 43.47
N TRP A 318 -13.58 -5.94 42.94
CA TRP A 318 -12.42 -6.28 42.13
C TRP A 318 -12.32 -5.40 40.89
N SER A 319 -11.13 -4.85 40.66
CA SER A 319 -10.78 -4.14 39.43
C SER A 319 -9.42 -4.64 38.92
N PRO A 320 -9.35 -5.27 37.74
CA PRO A 320 -8.07 -5.72 37.17
C PRO A 320 -7.14 -4.54 36.82
N ASN A 321 -7.66 -3.31 36.71
CA ASN A 321 -6.82 -2.14 36.49
C ASN A 321 -6.16 -1.63 37.79
N ALA A 322 -6.68 -2.03 38.96
CA ALA A 322 -6.11 -1.64 40.25
C ALA A 322 -5.06 -2.64 40.78
N ASP A 323 -5.04 -3.86 40.24
CA ASP A 323 -3.95 -4.84 40.39
C ASP A 323 -2.84 -4.49 39.38
N LEU A 324 -1.97 -3.58 39.79
CA LEU A 324 -0.92 -2.99 38.95
C LEU A 324 0.26 -3.94 38.79
N ASN A 325 0.56 -4.77 39.80
CA ASN A 325 1.65 -5.74 39.71
C ASN A 325 1.23 -7.06 39.03
N GLY A 326 -0.06 -7.33 38.92
CA GLY A 326 -0.64 -8.52 38.29
C GLY A 326 -0.54 -9.78 39.15
N ASP A 327 -0.53 -9.65 40.47
CA ASP A 327 -0.44 -10.78 41.41
C ASP A 327 -1.80 -11.31 41.89
N GLU A 328 -2.89 -10.80 41.31
CA GLU A 328 -4.29 -11.14 41.61
C GLU A 328 -4.79 -10.65 42.99
N GLU A 329 -4.11 -9.67 43.61
CA GLU A 329 -4.56 -9.02 44.85
C GLU A 329 -4.28 -7.49 44.84
N VAL A 330 -5.33 -6.66 44.96
CA VAL A 330 -5.11 -5.21 45.09
C VAL A 330 -4.61 -4.87 46.49
N SER A 331 -3.33 -4.54 46.64
CA SER A 331 -2.65 -4.44 47.92
C SER A 331 -1.79 -3.17 48.08
N LEU A 332 -0.98 -3.13 49.15
CA LEU A 332 0.02 -2.07 49.34
C LEU A 332 1.15 -2.12 48.30
N LEU A 333 1.33 -3.25 47.60
CA LEU A 333 2.33 -3.37 46.54
C LEU A 333 1.93 -2.53 45.32
N ASP A 334 0.64 -2.55 44.95
CA ASP A 334 0.08 -1.72 43.87
C ASP A 334 0.13 -0.24 44.23
N LEU A 335 -0.26 0.09 45.47
CA LEU A 335 -0.10 1.46 45.97
C LEU A 335 1.36 1.93 45.87
N GLY A 336 2.32 1.03 46.11
CA GLY A 336 3.73 1.29 45.95
C GLY A 336 4.12 1.64 44.51
N ILE A 337 3.54 0.99 43.51
CA ILE A 337 3.71 1.30 42.08
C ILE A 337 3.14 2.69 41.78
N LEU A 338 1.88 2.94 42.15
CA LEU A 338 1.21 4.20 41.90
C LEU A 338 1.97 5.39 42.51
N VAL A 339 2.38 5.28 43.77
CA VAL A 339 3.13 6.35 44.47
C VAL A 339 4.47 6.66 43.80
N ARG A 340 5.14 5.67 43.21
CA ARG A 340 6.43 5.87 42.53
C ARG A 340 6.31 6.62 41.21
N HIS A 341 5.14 6.55 40.55
CA HIS A 341 4.87 7.25 39.30
C HIS A 341 3.90 8.43 39.47
N PHE A 342 3.57 8.80 40.70
CA PHE A 342 2.61 9.87 40.97
C PHE A 342 3.04 11.20 40.35
N GLY A 343 2.12 11.84 39.62
CA GLY A 343 2.31 13.10 38.90
C GLY A 343 3.00 12.94 37.53
N VAL A 344 3.20 11.71 37.05
CA VAL A 344 3.72 11.45 35.70
C VAL A 344 2.54 11.40 34.72
N ALA A 345 2.66 12.11 33.61
CA ALA A 345 1.76 12.00 32.47
C ALA A 345 2.42 11.21 31.34
N GLY A 346 1.62 10.46 30.58
CA GLY A 346 2.07 9.79 29.38
C GLY A 346 2.32 10.78 28.24
N ASP A 347 2.95 10.29 27.18
CA ASP A 347 3.10 11.10 25.96
C ASP A 347 1.73 11.39 25.35
N GLU A 348 1.65 12.46 24.55
CA GLU A 348 0.49 12.76 23.71
C GLU A 348 0.53 12.01 22.38
#